data_AF-A0A529X6G8-F1
#
_entry.id   AF-A0A529X6G8-F1
#
_cell.length_a   1.000
_cell.length_b   1.000
_cell.length_c   1.000
_cell.angle_alpha   90.00
_cell.angle_beta   90.00
_cell.angle_gamma   90.00
#
_symmetry.space_group_name_H-M   'P 1'
#
loop_
_entity.id
_entity.type
_entity.pdbx_description
1 polymer ?
#
loop_
_entity_poly.entity_id
_entity_poly.type
_entity_poly.pdbx_seq_one_letter_code
_entity_poly.pdbx_strand_id
1 'polypeptide(L)' 'AGMMAVAGKHALRLLDKVGNDNAKGEFYLTDIVEIAGAEGLDVVATEASFENALGINNRAELAEAEAIWQARRRREAM' A
#
# COMPACT_ATOMS: atom_id res chain seq x y z
N ALA A 1 5.81 -4.33 0.10
CA ALA A 1 4.49 -3.78 0.46
C ALA A 1 4.43 -2.32 0.01
N GLY A 2 3.24 -1.78 -0.17
CA GLY A 2 3.04 -0.41 -0.64
C GLY A 2 1.79 0.19 -0.04
N MET A 3 1.72 1.51 -0.04
CA MET A 3 0.52 2.26 0.33
C MET A 3 -0.10 2.85 -0.93
N MET A 4 -1.42 2.92 -0.95
CA MET A 4 -2.18 3.58 -1.99
C MET A 4 -2.96 4.74 -1.38
N ALA A 5 -2.89 5.90 -2.02
CA ALA A 5 -3.72 7.05 -1.68
C ALA A 5 -4.67 7.31 -2.85
N VAL A 6 -5.96 7.44 -2.55
CA VAL A 6 -7.02 7.62 -3.56
C VAL A 6 -7.84 8.85 -3.19
N ALA A 7 -8.11 9.72 -4.15
CA ALA A 7 -9.01 10.84 -3.93
C ALA A 7 -10.42 10.31 -3.60
N GLY A 8 -10.92 10.64 -2.41
CA GLY A 8 -12.17 10.06 -1.87
C GLY A 8 -13.37 10.18 -2.81
N LYS A 9 -13.46 11.27 -3.59
CA LYS A 9 -14.51 11.49 -4.60
C LYS A 9 -14.57 10.43 -5.72
N HIS A 10 -13.50 9.67 -5.92
CA HIS A 10 -13.42 8.60 -6.92
C HIS A 10 -13.40 7.20 -6.29
N ALA A 11 -13.06 7.09 -5.00
CA ALA A 11 -12.74 5.81 -4.35
C ALA A 11 -13.85 4.77 -4.50
N LEU A 12 -15.09 5.08 -4.07
CA LEU A 12 -16.19 4.10 -4.13
C LEU A 12 -16.51 3.67 -5.57
N ARG A 13 -16.56 4.63 -6.49
CA ARG A 13 -16.86 4.38 -7.90
C ARG A 13 -15.79 3.51 -8.59
N LEU A 14 -14.52 3.65 -8.20
CA LEU A 14 -13.44 2.79 -8.68
C LEU A 14 -13.53 1.39 -8.06
N LEU A 15 -13.85 1.29 -6.76
CA LEU A 15 -14.01 0.02 -6.05
C LEU A 15 -15.18 -0.81 -6.61
N ASP A 16 -16.29 -0.17 -6.99
CA ASP A 16 -17.45 -0.84 -7.62
C ASP A 16 -17.11 -1.56 -8.93
N LYS A 17 -15.98 -1.20 -9.57
CA LYS A 17 -15.50 -1.79 -10.82
C LYS A 17 -14.46 -2.88 -10.62
N VAL A 18 -13.96 -3.08 -9.40
CA VAL A 18 -13.01 -4.16 -9.12
C VAL A 18 -13.75 -5.48 -9.23
N GLY A 19 -13.26 -6.35 -10.11
CA GLY A 19 -13.79 -7.69 -10.31
C GLY A 19 -12.93 -8.75 -9.64
N ASN A 20 -13.36 -10.00 -9.74
CA ASN A 20 -12.63 -11.16 -9.24
C ASN A 20 -12.46 -12.25 -10.31
N ASP A 21 -12.45 -11.86 -11.58
CA ASP A 21 -12.24 -12.76 -12.73
C ASP A 21 -10.75 -13.14 -12.86
N ASN A 22 -10.23 -13.80 -11.83
CA ASN A 22 -8.91 -14.39 -11.81
C ASN A 22 -9.00 -15.83 -11.29
N ALA A 23 -7.93 -16.61 -11.47
CA ALA A 23 -7.89 -18.03 -11.14
C ALA A 23 -8.23 -18.36 -9.67
N LYS A 24 -8.16 -17.38 -8.76
CA LYS A 24 -8.46 -17.55 -7.33
C LYS A 24 -9.82 -16.99 -6.92
N GLY A 25 -10.50 -16.22 -7.78
CA GLY A 25 -11.76 -15.57 -7.43
C GLY A 25 -11.61 -14.45 -6.40
N GLU A 26 -10.42 -13.85 -6.26
CA GLU A 26 -10.12 -12.81 -5.26
C GLU A 26 -10.27 -11.40 -5.84
N PHE A 27 -10.61 -10.41 -5.01
CA PHE A 27 -10.59 -9.00 -5.41
C PHE A 27 -9.23 -8.39 -5.02
N TYR A 28 -8.54 -7.76 -5.96
CA TYR A 28 -7.28 -7.07 -5.68
C TYR A 28 -7.48 -5.55 -5.69
N LEU A 29 -7.20 -4.90 -4.56
CA LEU A 29 -7.30 -3.44 -4.45
C LEU A 29 -6.43 -2.72 -5.50
N THR A 30 -5.33 -3.33 -5.93
CA THR A 30 -4.43 -2.78 -6.94
C THR A 30 -5.08 -2.57 -8.30
N ASP A 31 -6.18 -3.26 -8.60
CA ASP A 31 -6.86 -3.16 -9.90
C ASP A 31 -7.44 -1.76 -10.12
N ILE A 32 -7.67 -0.98 -9.04
CA ILE A 32 -8.13 0.41 -9.18
C ILE A 32 -7.11 1.29 -9.91
N VAL A 33 -5.83 0.90 -9.98
CA VAL A 33 -4.79 1.61 -10.74
C VAL A 33 -5.09 1.53 -12.24
N GLU A 34 -5.36 0.32 -12.74
CA GLU A 34 -5.72 0.08 -14.13
C GLU A 34 -7.07 0.73 -14.46
N ILE A 35 -8.06 0.55 -13.59
CA ILE A 35 -9.40 1.14 -13.75
C ILE A 35 -9.33 2.67 -13.82
N ALA A 36 -8.57 3.31 -12.91
CA ALA A 36 -8.41 4.77 -12.91
C ALA A 36 -7.70 5.28 -14.16
N GLY A 37 -6.65 4.58 -14.61
CA GLY A 37 -5.94 4.90 -15.84
C GLY A 37 -6.83 4.80 -17.08
N ALA A 38 -7.66 3.75 -17.17
CA ALA A 38 -8.62 3.56 -18.26
C ALA A 38 -9.71 4.66 -18.32
N GLU A 39 -9.99 5.31 -17.19
CA GLU A 39 -10.91 6.44 -17.10
C GLU A 39 -10.26 7.81 -17.33
N GLY A 40 -8.94 7.85 -17.59
CA GLY A 40 -8.19 9.08 -17.82
C GLY A 40 -7.93 9.88 -16.54
N LEU A 41 -7.97 9.25 -15.36
CA LEU A 41 -7.54 9.88 -14.11
C LEU A 41 -6.01 9.88 -13.99
N ASP A 42 -5.46 10.86 -13.29
CA ASP A 42 -4.04 10.90 -12.97
C ASP A 42 -3.66 9.78 -12.00
N VAL A 43 -2.68 8.97 -12.39
CA VAL A 43 -2.13 7.87 -11.61
C VAL A 43 -0.62 8.07 -11.51
N VAL A 44 -0.11 8.19 -10.28
CA VAL A 44 1.31 8.49 -10.01
C VAL A 44 1.88 7.46 -9.04
N ALA A 45 3.09 6.98 -9.33
CA ALA A 45 3.89 6.18 -8.41
C ALA A 45 4.98 7.05 -7.78
N THR A 46 5.24 6.84 -6.49
CA THR A 46 6.35 7.48 -5.78
C THR A 46 7.12 6.45 -5.00
N GLU A 47 8.44 6.63 -4.93
CA GLU A 47 9.31 5.75 -4.14
C GLU A 47 9.35 6.23 -2.68
N ALA A 48 9.29 5.29 -1.76
CA ALA A 48 9.46 5.53 -0.34
C ALA A 48 10.56 4.61 0.21
N SER A 49 11.22 5.04 1.28
CA SER A 49 12.19 4.18 1.96
C SER A 49 11.52 2.88 2.42
N PHE A 50 12.25 1.78 2.34
CA PHE A 50 11.78 0.47 2.78
C PHE A 50 11.22 0.50 4.21
N GLU A 51 11.90 1.20 5.12
CA GLU A 51 11.49 1.31 6.52
C GLU A 51 10.12 1.98 6.72
N ASN A 52 9.65 2.79 5.76
CA ASN A 52 8.36 3.47 5.83
C ASN A 52 7.22 2.63 5.24
N ALA A 53 7.53 1.52 4.58
CA ALA A 53 6.58 0.62 3.96
C ALA A 53 6.75 -0.84 4.44
N LEU A 54 7.47 -1.05 5.55
CA LEU A 54 7.69 -2.37 6.13
C LEU A 54 6.36 -2.97 6.58
N GLY A 55 5.99 -4.10 5.97
CA GLY A 55 4.88 -4.94 6.42
C GLY A 55 5.38 -6.01 7.39
N ILE A 56 4.50 -6.48 8.26
CA ILE A 56 4.82 -7.52 9.25
C ILE A 56 3.84 -8.67 9.07
N ASN A 57 4.34 -9.78 8.56
CA ASN A 57 3.60 -11.01 8.26
C ASN A 57 4.04 -12.18 9.14
N ASN A 58 5.21 -12.07 9.79
CA ASN A 58 5.74 -13.09 10.68
C ASN A 58 6.55 -12.47 11.83
N ARG A 59 7.00 -13.33 12.75
CA ARG A 59 7.71 -12.91 13.98
C ARG A 59 9.12 -12.38 13.71
N ALA A 60 9.79 -12.83 12.64
CA ALA A 60 11.10 -12.31 12.28
C ALA A 60 10.98 -10.86 11.77
N GLU A 61 10.01 -10.61 10.88
CA GLU A 61 9.70 -9.26 10.39
C GLU A 61 9.28 -8.31 11.52
N LEU A 62 8.57 -8.81 12.54
CA LEU A 62 8.24 -8.01 13.72
C LEU A 62 9.48 -7.56 14.50
N ALA A 63 10.45 -8.46 14.70
CA ALA A 63 11.68 -8.14 15.41
C ALA A 63 12.54 -7.13 14.63
N GLU A 64 12.55 -7.23 13.29
CA GLU A 64 13.19 -6.25 12.41
C GLU A 64 12.55 -4.86 12.54
N ALA A 65 11.21 -4.78 12.52
CA ALA A 65 10.48 -3.54 12.69
C ALA A 65 10.75 -2.88 14.06
N GLU A 66 10.81 -3.68 15.13
CA GLU A 66 11.15 -3.21 16.47
C GLU A 66 12.58 -2.64 16.52
N ALA A 67 13.56 -3.31 15.92
CA ALA A 67 14.94 -2.84 15.90
C ALA A 67 15.06 -1.46 15.23
N ILE A 68 14.36 -1.26 14.11
CA ILE A 68 14.28 0.03 13.41
C ILE A 68 13.66 1.10 14.32
N TRP A 69 12.51 0.81 14.94
CA TRP A 69 11.84 1.75 15.83
C TRP A 69 12.71 2.16 17.03
N GLN A 70 13.32 1.19 17.69
CA GLN A 70 14.23 1.41 18.82
C GLN A 70 15.42 2.30 18.43
N ALA A 71 16.00 2.08 17.24
CA ALA A 71 17.09 2.90 16.72
C ALA A 71 16.65 4.36 16.49
N ARG A 72 15.45 4.58 15.94
CA ARG A 72 14.88 5.92 15.74
C ARG A 72 14.66 6.65 17.07
N ARG A 73 14.01 6.00 18.03
CA ARG A 73 13.76 6.58 19.37
C ARG A 73 15.04 6.94 20.12
N ARG A 74 16.07 6.10 20.05
CA ARG A 74 17.38 6.42 20.65
C ARG A 74 18.02 7.66 20.04
N ARG A 75 17.89 7.88 18.72
CA ARG A 75 18.40 9.09 18.07
C ARG A 75 17.62 10.34 18.46
N GLU A 76 16.32 10.22 18.68
CA GLU A 76 15.46 11.36 19.07
C GLU A 76 15.67 11.79 20.53
N ALA A 77 16.10 10.89 21.40
CA ALA A 77 16.31 11.17 22.82
C ALA A 77 17.70 11.77 23.15
N MET A 78 18.60 11.84 22.17
CA MET A 78 19.95 12.42 22.26
C MET A 78 19.94 13.84 21.70
#